data_AF-A0A1Q4FFH3-F1
#
_entry.id   AF-A0A1Q4FFH3-F1
#
_cell.length_a   1.000
_cell.length_b   1.000
_cell.length_c   1.000
_cell.angle_alpha   90.00
_cell.angle_beta   90.00
_cell.angle_gamma   90.00
#
_symmetry.space_group_name_H-M   'P 1'
#
loop_
_entity.id
_entity.type
_entity.pdbx_description
1 polymer ?
#
loop_
_entity_poly.entity_id
_entity_poly.type
_entity_poly.pdbx_seq_one_letter_code
_entity_poly.pdbx_strand_id
1 'polypeptide(L)'
;MKEQTPESWNIHKNKVRNVLLDALCLVVVGEIISLLAGVEFSWDVTIATAAEVVLFAILAAIAVKNPYTSILSALVIFIIISILSAAIKPSYLGGSIIIKIFILIYLVRAIPDARELQNALRKNAGDKRS
;
A
#
# COMPACT_ATOMS: atom_id res chain seq x y z
N MET A 1 3.91 -34.29 1.42
CA MET A 1 3.22 -33.07 0.94
C MET A 1 2.22 -32.68 2.02
N LYS A 2 2.36 -31.51 2.67
CA LYS A 2 1.30 -31.04 3.58
C LYS A 2 0.17 -30.50 2.72
N GLU A 3 -0.99 -31.16 2.73
CA GLU A 3 -2.21 -30.64 2.12
C GLU A 3 -2.48 -29.24 2.68
N GLN A 4 -2.39 -28.22 1.84
CA GLN A 4 -2.82 -26.88 2.19
C GLN A 4 -4.35 -26.87 2.17
N THR A 5 -4.96 -26.82 3.35
CA THR A 5 -6.41 -26.65 3.47
C THR A 5 -6.85 -25.34 2.81
N PRO A 6 -8.04 -25.28 2.19
CA PRO A 6 -8.55 -24.08 1.53
C PRO A 6 -8.62 -22.85 2.45
N GLU A 7 -8.67 -23.07 3.77
CA GLU A 7 -8.64 -22.02 4.79
C GLU A 7 -7.27 -21.33 4.89
N SER A 8 -6.17 -22.09 4.95
CA SER A 8 -4.80 -21.52 5.02
C SER A 8 -4.49 -20.63 3.82
N TRP A 9 -5.06 -20.98 2.66
CA TRP A 9 -4.89 -20.24 1.42
C TRP A 9 -5.63 -18.90 1.42
N ASN A 10 -6.84 -18.85 1.98
CA ASN A 10 -7.62 -17.62 2.11
C ASN A 10 -6.98 -16.64 3.10
N ILE A 11 -6.37 -17.15 4.19
CA ILE A 11 -5.64 -16.31 5.17
C ILE A 11 -4.45 -15.62 4.50
N HIS A 12 -3.64 -16.37 3.75
CA HIS A 12 -2.47 -15.84 3.04
C HIS A 12 -2.85 -14.82 1.96
N LYS A 13 -3.93 -15.08 1.21
CA LYS A 13 -4.44 -14.18 0.17
C LYS A 13 -4.94 -12.84 0.73
N ASN A 14 -5.61 -12.88 1.88
CA ASN A 14 -6.12 -11.66 2.52
C ASN A 14 -5.02 -10.85 3.21
N LYS A 15 -3.87 -11.46 3.55
CA LYS A 15 -2.75 -10.79 4.21
C LYS A 15 -2.22 -9.59 3.41
N VAL A 16 -1.97 -9.76 2.10
CA VAL A 16 -1.43 -8.70 1.24
C VAL A 16 -2.45 -7.58 1.02
N ARG A 17 -3.73 -7.93 0.85
CA ARG A 17 -4.82 -6.94 0.77
C ARG A 17 -4.89 -6.12 2.06
N ASN A 18 -4.80 -6.77 3.21
CA ASN A 18 -4.85 -6.09 4.50
C ASN A 18 -3.66 -5.14 4.68
N VAL A 19 -2.46 -5.51 4.21
CA VAL A 19 -1.31 -4.58 4.20
C VAL A 19 -1.61 -3.31 3.40
N LEU A 20 -2.18 -3.43 2.19
CA LEU A 20 -2.50 -2.26 1.37
C LEU A 20 -3.59 -1.39 2.00
N LEU A 21 -4.59 -2.02 2.62
CA LEU A 21 -5.64 -1.31 3.36
C LEU A 21 -5.10 -0.63 4.61
N ASP A 22 -4.14 -1.25 5.30
CA ASP A 22 -3.49 -0.68 6.47
C ASP A 22 -2.58 0.48 6.08
N ALA A 23 -1.83 0.36 4.97
CA ALA A 23 -1.08 1.46 4.38
C ALA A 23 -1.99 2.63 3.96
N LEU A 24 -3.16 2.34 3.38
CA LEU A 24 -4.18 3.35 3.07
C LEU A 24 -4.68 4.04 4.34
N CYS A 25 -4.95 3.27 5.40
CA CYS A 25 -5.35 3.81 6.69
C CYS A 25 -4.28 4.74 7.26
N LEU A 26 -3.00 4.35 7.18
CA LEU A 26 -1.87 5.17 7.62
C LEU A 26 -1.73 6.47 6.82
N VAL A 27 -1.99 6.46 5.51
CA VAL A 27 -2.01 7.68 4.68
C VAL A 27 -3.08 8.64 5.19
N VAL A 28 -4.31 8.15 5.42
CA VAL A 28 -5.42 8.97 5.93
C VAL A 28 -5.13 9.51 7.33
N VAL A 29 -4.58 8.66 8.22
CA VAL A 29 -4.14 9.08 9.56
C VAL A 29 -3.05 10.14 9.48
N GLY A 30 -2.14 10.03 8.50
CA GLY A 30 -1.11 11.03 8.20
C GLY A 30 -1.66 12.40 7.86
N GLU A 31 -2.73 12.46 7.06
CA GLU A 31 -3.42 13.72 6.75
C GLU A 31 -4.14 14.27 7.97
N ILE A 32 -4.86 13.44 8.74
CA ILE A 32 -5.55 13.88 9.95
C ILE A 32 -4.56 14.49 10.95
N ILE A 33 -3.39 13.87 11.14
CA ILE A 33 -2.35 14.40 12.03
C ILE A 33 -1.78 15.72 11.48
N SER A 34 -1.56 15.83 10.17
CA SER A 34 -1.13 17.09 9.55
C SER A 34 -2.12 18.24 9.77
N LEU A 35 -3.42 17.95 9.65
CA LEU A 35 -4.50 18.89 9.92
C LEU A 35 -4.51 19.33 11.39
N LEU A 36 -4.40 18.38 12.33
CA LEU A 36 -4.39 18.65 13.76
C LEU A 36 -3.15 19.41 14.22
N ALA A 37 -2.01 19.19 13.56
CA ALA A 37 -0.75 19.89 13.83
C ALA A 37 -0.76 21.36 13.35
N GLY A 38 -1.85 21.83 12.73
CA GLY A 38 -1.97 23.21 12.24
C GLY A 38 -1.07 23.51 11.05
N VAL A 39 -0.59 22.47 10.35
CA VAL A 39 0.16 22.63 9.11
C VAL A 39 -0.81 23.21 8.08
N GLU A 40 -0.43 24.32 7.45
CA GLU A 40 -1.33 25.05 6.55
C GLU A 40 -1.96 24.15 5.49
N PHE A 41 -3.28 24.02 5.57
CA PHE A 41 -4.12 23.29 4.62
C PHE A 41 -3.82 23.72 3.18
N SER A 42 -3.58 22.75 2.30
CA SER A 42 -3.34 22.99 0.88
C SER A 42 -4.26 22.08 0.07
N TRP A 43 -5.15 22.70 -0.69
CA TRP A 43 -6.08 21.98 -1.56
C TRP A 43 -5.35 21.07 -2.56
N ASP A 44 -4.20 21.51 -3.09
CA ASP A 44 -3.40 20.71 -4.03
C ASP A 44 -2.90 19.41 -3.38
N VAL A 45 -2.39 19.49 -2.15
CA VAL A 45 -1.90 18.32 -1.42
C VAL A 45 -3.06 17.43 -1.00
N THR A 46 -4.17 17.99 -0.54
CA THR A 46 -5.36 17.20 -0.16
C THR A 46 -5.94 16.43 -1.35
N ILE A 47 -6.02 17.04 -2.54
CA ILE A 47 -6.49 16.36 -3.76
C ILE A 47 -5.51 15.26 -4.17
N ALA A 48 -4.20 15.52 -4.09
CA ALA A 48 -3.18 14.51 -4.37
C ALA A 48 -3.27 13.31 -3.42
N THR A 49 -3.44 13.55 -2.12
CA THR A 49 -3.61 12.48 -1.13
C THR A 49 -4.94 11.75 -1.29
N ALA A 50 -6.03 12.45 -1.65
CA ALA A 50 -7.29 11.81 -1.96
C ALA A 50 -7.17 10.86 -3.18
N ALA A 51 -6.45 11.30 -4.22
CA ALA A 51 -6.15 10.45 -5.37
C ALA A 51 -5.30 9.23 -4.98
N GLU A 52 -4.31 9.41 -4.10
CA GLU A 52 -3.48 8.34 -3.55
C GLU A 52 -4.32 7.26 -2.84
N VAL A 53 -5.24 7.68 -1.97
CA VAL A 53 -6.15 6.78 -1.25
C VAL A 53 -6.98 5.94 -2.22
N VAL A 54 -7.53 6.57 -3.26
CA VAL A 54 -8.30 5.86 -4.30
C VAL A 54 -7.42 4.86 -5.05
N LEU A 55 -6.20 5.25 -5.43
CA LEU A 55 -5.25 4.36 -6.10
C LEU A 55 -4.88 3.16 -5.22
N PHE A 56 -4.63 3.38 -3.93
CA PHE A 56 -4.33 2.33 -2.97
C PHE A 56 -5.51 1.36 -2.80
N ALA A 57 -6.74 1.86 -2.76
CA ALA A 57 -7.94 1.03 -2.70
C ALA A 57 -8.09 0.14 -3.95
N ILE A 58 -7.84 0.70 -5.14
CA ILE A 58 -7.85 -0.05 -6.41
C ILE A 58 -6.76 -1.12 -6.40
N LEU A 59 -5.54 -0.78 -5.97
CA LEU A 59 -4.44 -1.73 -5.88
C LEU A 59 -4.71 -2.85 -4.86
N ALA A 60 -5.38 -2.54 -3.75
CA ALA A 60 -5.82 -3.52 -2.77
C ALA A 60 -6.81 -4.52 -3.38
N ALA A 61 -7.74 -4.08 -4.22
CA ALA A 61 -8.63 -4.96 -4.95
C ALA A 61 -7.87 -5.85 -5.97
N ILE A 62 -6.88 -5.27 -6.66
CA ILE A 62 -6.05 -5.99 -7.64
C ILE A 62 -5.08 -6.99 -6.97
N ALA A 63 -4.67 -6.74 -5.72
CA ALA A 63 -3.71 -7.57 -4.99
C ALA A 63 -4.18 -9.02 -4.78
N VAL A 64 -5.50 -9.24 -4.84
CA VAL A 64 -6.15 -10.55 -4.84
C VAL A 64 -5.66 -11.44 -6.00
N LYS A 65 -5.31 -10.83 -7.15
CA LYS A 65 -4.80 -11.52 -8.34
C LYS A 65 -3.29 -11.35 -8.51
N ASN A 66 -2.77 -10.15 -8.27
CA ASN A 66 -1.36 -9.81 -8.48
C ASN A 66 -0.76 -9.10 -7.25
N PRO A 67 -0.49 -9.83 -6.15
CA PRO A 67 -0.09 -9.23 -4.88
C PRO A 67 1.22 -8.45 -4.97
N TYR A 68 2.26 -9.02 -5.59
CA TYR A 68 3.56 -8.38 -5.73
C TYR A 68 3.48 -7.10 -6.58
N THR A 69 2.83 -7.16 -7.74
CA THR A 69 2.66 -5.99 -8.61
C THR A 69 1.88 -4.90 -7.89
N SER A 70 0.82 -5.24 -7.14
CA SER A 70 0.07 -4.25 -6.38
C SER A 70 0.90 -3.55 -5.30
N ILE A 71 1.67 -4.29 -4.50
CA ILE A 71 2.53 -3.71 -3.46
C ILE A 71 3.63 -2.84 -4.07
N LEU A 72 4.28 -3.34 -5.13
CA LEU A 72 5.34 -2.59 -5.81
C LEU A 72 4.80 -1.30 -6.43
N SER A 73 3.65 -1.36 -7.09
CA SER A 73 2.98 -0.18 -7.64
C SER A 73 2.56 0.81 -6.55
N ALA A 74 2.02 0.32 -5.43
CA ALA A 74 1.65 1.17 -4.29
C ALA A 74 2.87 1.91 -3.74
N LEU A 75 4.01 1.22 -3.58
CA LEU A 75 5.26 1.83 -3.14
C LEU A 75 5.72 2.93 -4.09
N VAL A 76 5.73 2.68 -5.39
CA VAL A 76 6.17 3.66 -6.39
C VAL A 76 5.25 4.88 -6.42
N ILE A 77 3.93 4.66 -6.40
CA ILE A 77 2.94 5.74 -6.37
C ILE A 77 3.13 6.59 -5.11
N PHE A 78 3.30 5.94 -3.95
CA PHE A 78 3.52 6.63 -2.68
C PHE A 78 4.73 7.55 -2.70
N ILE A 79 5.85 7.07 -3.26
CA ILE A 79 7.08 7.85 -3.39
C ILE A 79 6.85 9.04 -4.34
N ILE A 80 6.24 8.81 -5.51
CA ILE A 80 6.00 9.86 -6.50
C ILE A 80 5.09 10.95 -5.93
N ILE A 81 3.97 10.57 -5.31
CA ILE A 81 3.04 11.52 -4.71
C ILE A 81 3.71 12.26 -3.56
N SER A 82 4.47 11.57 -2.71
CA SER A 82 5.22 12.21 -1.63
C SER A 82 6.21 13.26 -2.13
N ILE A 83 6.93 12.99 -3.22
CA ILE A 83 7.87 13.96 -3.83
C ILE A 83 7.11 15.12 -4.48
N LEU A 84 5.99 14.86 -5.17
CA LEU A 84 5.16 15.92 -5.76
C LEU A 84 4.60 16.86 -4.69
N SER A 85 4.06 16.31 -3.59
CA SER A 85 3.60 17.12 -2.45
C SER A 85 4.74 17.94 -1.83
N ALA A 86 5.95 17.38 -1.77
CA ALA A 86 7.15 18.08 -1.30
C ALA A 86 7.51 19.29 -2.16
N ALA A 87 7.44 19.10 -3.49
CA ALA A 87 7.78 20.12 -4.46
C ALA A 87 6.76 21.27 -4.46
N ILE A 88 5.48 20.98 -4.20
CA ILE A 88 4.42 21.99 -4.10
C ILE A 88 4.51 22.75 -2.77
N LYS A 89 4.56 22.03 -1.63
CA LYS A 89 4.56 22.64 -0.30
C LYS A 89 5.54 21.90 0.63
N PRO A 90 6.81 22.33 0.71
CA PRO A 90 7.85 21.67 1.50
C PRO A 90 7.52 21.56 3.00
N SER A 91 6.78 22.54 3.54
CA SER A 91 6.33 22.54 4.95
C SER A 91 5.36 21.40 5.27
N TYR A 92 4.64 20.89 4.28
CA TYR A 92 3.75 19.74 4.42
C TYR A 92 4.52 18.42 4.59
N LEU A 93 5.78 18.38 4.15
CA LEU A 93 6.66 17.24 4.41
C LEU A 93 6.97 17.12 5.89
N GLY A 94 7.28 18.25 6.55
CA GLY A 94 7.76 18.26 7.94
C GLY A 94 6.76 17.72 8.95
N GLY A 95 5.46 18.00 8.78
CA GLY A 95 4.41 17.57 9.71
C GLY A 95 4.08 16.07 9.68
N SER A 96 4.29 15.41 8.53
CA SER A 96 3.91 14.01 8.32
C SER A 96 5.08 13.08 7.97
N ILE A 97 6.32 13.58 7.96
CA ILE A 97 7.50 12.81 7.52
C ILE A 97 7.66 11.49 8.27
N ILE A 98 7.40 11.49 9.58
CA ILE A 98 7.50 10.28 10.42
C ILE A 98 6.54 9.20 9.91
N ILE A 99 5.30 9.58 9.63
CA ILE A 99 4.25 8.66 9.15
C ILE A 99 4.60 8.15 7.76
N LYS A 100 5.13 9.02 6.89
CA LYS A 100 5.56 8.61 5.54
C LYS A 100 6.69 7.58 5.58
N ILE A 101 7.65 7.74 6.49
CA ILE A 101 8.70 6.75 6.73
C ILE A 101 8.11 5.43 7.22
N PHE A 102 7.16 5.47 8.16
CA PHE A 102 6.45 4.27 8.62
C PHE A 102 5.75 3.54 7.47
N ILE A 103 5.02 4.25 6.61
CA ILE A 103 4.34 3.68 5.44
C ILE A 103 5.35 3.04 4.48
N LEU A 104 6.48 3.70 4.21
CA LEU A 104 7.55 3.14 3.38
C LEU A 104 8.10 1.83 3.95
N ILE A 105 8.45 1.83 5.24
CA ILE A 105 8.94 0.62 5.92
C ILE A 105 7.90 -0.48 5.83
N TYR A 106 6.63 -0.16 6.05
CA TYR A 106 5.53 -1.12 6.03
C TYR A 106 5.35 -1.75 4.64
N LEU A 107 5.31 -0.93 3.59
CA LEU A 107 5.20 -1.40 2.20
C LEU A 107 6.43 -2.23 1.79
N VAL A 108 7.65 -1.77 2.11
CA VAL A 108 8.89 -2.49 1.78
C VAL A 108 8.94 -3.85 2.46
N ARG A 109 8.55 -3.94 3.74
CA ARG A 109 8.50 -5.21 4.48
C ARG A 109 7.50 -6.20 3.90
N ALA A 110 6.44 -5.70 3.25
CA ALA A 110 5.43 -6.55 2.62
C ALA A 110 5.81 -7.06 1.22
N ILE A 111 6.85 -6.52 0.59
CA ILE A 111 7.35 -6.98 -0.72
C ILE A 111 7.69 -8.48 -0.73
N PRO A 112 8.54 -9.00 0.18
CA PRO A 112 8.88 -10.42 0.19
C PRO A 112 7.64 -11.31 0.38
N ASP A 113 6.78 -10.98 1.35
CA ASP A 113 5.52 -11.67 1.60
C ASP A 113 4.63 -11.72 0.34
N ALA A 114 4.51 -10.59 -0.37
CA ALA A 114 3.71 -10.50 -1.59
C ALA A 114 4.33 -11.29 -2.76
N ARG A 115 5.66 -11.35 -2.84
CA ARG A 115 6.39 -12.14 -3.85
C ARG A 115 6.20 -13.63 -3.62
N GLU A 116 6.31 -14.10 -2.38
CA GLU A 116 6.05 -15.49 -2.02
C GLU A 116 4.61 -15.89 -2.37
N LEU A 117 3.66 -15.03 -2.05
CA LEU A 117 2.25 -15.25 -2.37
C LEU A 117 2.00 -15.33 -3.89
N GLN A 118 2.62 -14.45 -4.68
CA GLN A 118 2.49 -14.48 -6.14
C GLN A 118 3.09 -15.76 -6.73
N ASN A 119 4.24 -16.21 -6.23
CA ASN A 119 4.87 -17.45 -6.67
C ASN A 119 4.00 -18.67 -6.37
N ALA A 120 3.38 -18.71 -5.18
CA ALA A 120 2.43 -19.76 -4.81
C ALA A 120 1.19 -19.75 -5.72
N LEU A 121 0.62 -18.57 -6.00
CA LEU A 121 -0.50 -18.41 -6.93
C LEU A 121 -0.15 -18.91 -8.33
N ARG A 122 1.05 -18.58 -8.82
CA ARG A 122 1.52 -18.99 -10.14
C ARG A 122 1.74 -20.51 -10.23
N LYS A 123 2.27 -21.12 -9.18
CA LYS A 123 2.47 -22.58 -9.11
C LYS A 123 1.14 -23.33 -9.14
N ASN A 124 0.16 -22.89 -8.34
CA ASN A 124 -1.17 -23.51 -8.29
C ASN A 124 -1.97 -23.35 -9.60
N ALA A 125 -1.74 -22.27 -10.36
CA ALA A 125 -2.36 -22.08 -11.68
C ALA A 125 -1.77 -23.00 -12.76
N GLY A 126 -0.51 -23.43 -12.63
CA GLY A 126 0.12 -24.42 -13.50
C GLY A 126 -0.33 -25.85 -13.20
N ASP A 127 -0.52 -26.18 -11.93
CA ASP A 127 -0.94 -27.52 -11.47
C ASP A 127 -2.36 -27.88 -11.93
N LYS A 128 -3.31 -26.92 -11.91
CA LYS A 128 -4.69 -27.14 -12.42
C LYS A 128 -4.81 -27.33 -13.94
N ARG A 129 -3.71 -27.24 -14.69
CA ARG A 129 -3.66 -27.45 -16.15
C ARG A 129 -2.91 -28.72 -16.54
N SER A 130 -2.33 -29.44 -15.59
CA SER A 130 -1.73 -30.77 -15.78
C SER A 130 -2.68 -31.87 -15.32
#